data_AF-A0A1Q6LGN8-F1
#
_entry.id   AF-A0A1Q6LGN8-F1
#
_cell.length_a   1.000
_cell.length_b   1.000
_cell.length_c   1.000
_cell.angle_alpha   90.00
_cell.angle_beta   90.00
_cell.angle_gamma   90.00
#
_symmetry.space_group_name_H-M   'P 1'
#
loop_
_entity.id
_entity.type
_entity.pdbx_description
1 polymer ?
#
loop_
_entity_poly.entity_id
_entity_poly.type
_entity_poly.pdbx_seq_one_letter_code
_entity_poly.pdbx_strand_id
1 'polypeptide(L)' 'MKKKYDEKILEKCLPPYLEKDLENLKKGIKNKVSYLDCLIDELQGSVNSAFVDGDITEEQCDYLYKKYIRMEK' A
#
# COMPACT_ATOMS: atom_id res chain seq x y z
N MET A 1 -19.47 -9.02 4.42
CA MET A 1 -18.62 -9.48 5.53
C MET A 1 -17.34 -8.66 5.51
N LYS A 2 -17.02 -7.87 6.55
CA LYS A 2 -15.70 -7.22 6.65
C LYS A 2 -14.70 -8.33 7.00
N LYS A 3 -13.79 -8.69 6.07
CA LYS A 3 -12.64 -9.53 6.40
C LYS A 3 -11.83 -8.79 7.47
N LYS A 4 -11.53 -9.45 8.58
CA LYS A 4 -10.67 -8.90 9.62
C LYS A 4 -9.24 -9.26 9.26
N TYR A 5 -8.56 -8.33 8.60
CA TYR A 5 -7.16 -8.51 8.23
C TYR A 5 -6.28 -8.51 9.48
N ASP A 6 -5.29 -9.40 9.54
CA ASP A 6 -4.16 -9.20 10.45
C ASP A 6 -3.20 -8.20 9.81
N GLU A 7 -3.45 -6.91 10.08
CA GLU A 7 -2.74 -5.79 9.45
C GLU A 7 -1.22 -5.87 9.61
N LYS A 8 -0.72 -6.57 10.65
CA LYS A 8 0.71 -6.77 10.88
C LYS A 8 1.34 -7.75 9.90
N ILE A 9 0.55 -8.62 9.27
CA ILE A 9 1.03 -9.64 8.33
C ILE A 9 0.98 -9.12 6.90
N LEU A 10 -0.06 -8.37 6.53
CA LEU A 10 -0.27 -7.96 5.14
C LEU A 10 0.72 -6.90 4.62
N GLU A 11 1.40 -6.18 5.53
CA GLU A 11 2.49 -5.27 5.18
C GLU A 11 3.89 -5.91 5.29
N LYS A 12 3.96 -7.25 5.36
CA LYS A 12 5.23 -7.99 5.44
C LYS A 12 5.53 -8.72 4.14
N CYS A 13 6.82 -8.99 3.95
CA CYS A 13 7.34 -9.67 2.77
C CYS A 13 6.93 -9.01 1.45
N LEU A 14 6.76 -7.68 1.47
CA LEU A 14 6.54 -6.91 0.24
C LEU A 14 7.86 -6.83 -0.54
N PRO A 15 7.82 -6.76 -1.88
CA PRO A 15 8.99 -6.42 -2.66
C PRO A 15 9.62 -5.11 -2.19
N PRO A 16 10.96 -4.96 -2.23
CA PRO A 16 11.64 -3.79 -1.70
C PRO A 16 11.16 -2.44 -2.26
N TYR A 17 10.73 -2.41 -3.54
CA TYR A 17 10.18 -1.20 -4.15
C TYR A 17 8.82 -0.83 -3.55
N LEU A 18 7.92 -1.82 -3.39
CA LEU A 18 6.61 -1.62 -2.79
C LEU A 18 6.71 -1.24 -1.30
N GLU A 19 7.62 -1.87 -0.55
CA GLU A 19 7.87 -1.51 0.84
C GLU A 19 8.37 -0.06 0.96
N LYS A 20 9.27 0.36 0.06
CA LYS A 20 9.79 1.73 0.02
C LYS A 20 8.69 2.75 -0.23
N ASP A 21 7.81 2.52 -1.21
CA ASP A 21 6.74 3.46 -1.55
C ASP A 21 5.67 3.52 -0.45
N LEU A 22 5.37 2.38 0.18
CA LEU A 22 4.49 2.34 1.36
C LEU A 22 5.05 3.17 2.52
N GLU A 23 6.35 3.05 2.79
CA GLU A 23 7.01 3.84 3.84
C GLU A 23 7.12 5.32 3.47
N ASN A 24 7.31 5.66 2.19
CA ASN A 24 7.29 7.04 1.72
C ASN A 24 5.93 7.69 1.95
N LEU A 25 4.83 7.00 1.58
CA LEU A 25 3.49 7.50 1.84
C LEU A 25 3.22 7.69 3.33
N LYS A 26 3.56 6.70 4.18
CA LYS A 26 3.41 6.80 5.65
C LYS A 26 4.16 8.00 6.21
N LYS A 27 5.40 8.24 5.78
CA LYS A 27 6.18 9.42 6.16
C LYS A 27 5.56 10.71 5.65
N GLY A 28 5.07 10.72 4.41
CA GLY A 28 4.34 11.83 3.81
C GLY A 28 3.12 12.24 4.63
N ILE A 29 2.30 11.26 5.03
CA ILE A 29 1.10 11.47 5.86
C ILE A 29 1.51 12.05 7.21
N LYS A 30 2.51 11.44 7.87
CA LYS A 30 3.02 11.91 9.17
C LYS A 30 3.53 13.35 9.11
N ASN A 31 4.24 13.69 8.04
CA ASN A 31 4.87 14.99 7.85
C ASN A 31 3.93 16.02 7.17
N LYS A 32 2.70 15.62 6.80
CA LYS A 32 1.70 16.45 6.13
C LYS A 32 2.27 17.14 4.88
N VAL A 33 3.00 16.38 4.06
CA VAL A 33 3.57 16.90 2.82
C VAL A 33 2.46 17.31 1.85
N SER A 34 2.73 18.30 0.99
CA SER A 34 1.73 18.83 0.05
C SER A 34 1.47 17.92 -1.16
N TYR A 35 2.32 16.94 -1.40
CA TYR A 35 2.33 16.06 -2.57
C TYR A 35 1.90 14.62 -2.23
N LEU A 36 0.94 14.47 -1.32
CA LEU A 36 0.43 13.14 -0.91
C LEU A 36 -0.18 12.36 -2.07
N ASP A 37 -0.81 13.05 -3.01
CA ASP A 37 -1.35 12.50 -4.25
C ASP A 37 -0.26 11.80 -5.07
N CYS A 38 0.89 12.42 -5.25
CA CYS A 38 2.02 11.79 -5.95
C CYS A 38 2.49 10.50 -5.23
N LEU A 39 2.55 10.52 -3.90
CA LEU A 39 2.96 9.35 -3.12
C LEU A 39 1.92 8.21 -3.17
N ILE A 40 0.63 8.55 -3.29
CA ILE A 40 -0.44 7.57 -3.49
C ILE A 40 -0.35 6.94 -4.87
N ASP A 41 -0.09 7.74 -5.92
CA ASP A 41 0.07 7.25 -7.28
C ASP A 41 1.29 6.32 -7.42
N GLU A 42 2.42 6.68 -6.79
CA GLU A 42 3.63 5.84 -6.72
C GLU A 42 3.31 4.49 -6.04
N LEU A 43 2.68 4.52 -4.86
CA LEU A 43 2.28 3.31 -4.16
C LEU A 43 1.32 2.46 -5.00
N GLN A 44 0.33 3.08 -5.66
CA GLN A 44 -0.62 2.37 -6.51
C GLN A 44 0.09 1.66 -7.67
N GLY A 45 1.04 2.32 -8.32
CA GLY A 45 1.86 1.71 -9.37
C GLY A 45 2.62 0.48 -8.87
N SER A 46 3.27 0.61 -7.71
CA SER A 46 4.02 -0.48 -7.08
C SER A 46 3.13 -1.66 -6.64
N VAL A 47 1.95 -1.38 -6.09
CA VAL A 47 0.97 -2.43 -5.74
C VAL A 47 0.51 -3.18 -6.99
N ASN A 48 0.22 -2.46 -8.07
CA ASN A 48 -0.20 -3.08 -9.33
C ASN A 48 0.89 -3.95 -9.94
N SER A 49 2.14 -3.48 -10.00
CA SER A 49 3.26 -4.28 -10.50
C SER A 49 3.44 -5.55 -9.68
N ALA A 50 3.53 -5.41 -8.35
CA ALA A 50 3.71 -6.56 -7.45
C ALA A 50 2.59 -7.59 -7.56
N PHE A 51 1.34 -7.14 -7.76
CA PHE A 51 0.22 -8.04 -7.93
C PHE A 51 0.24 -8.76 -9.29
N VAL A 52 0.58 -8.05 -10.37
CA VAL A 52 0.70 -8.64 -11.72
C VAL A 52 1.85 -9.64 -11.79
N ASP A 53 2.97 -9.34 -11.13
CA ASP A 53 4.16 -10.20 -11.08
C ASP A 53 3.97 -11.41 -10.13
N GLY A 54 2.91 -11.41 -9.31
CA GLY A 54 2.60 -12.47 -8.35
C GLY A 54 3.42 -12.41 -7.05
N ASP A 55 4.09 -11.28 -6.80
CA ASP A 55 4.91 -11.04 -5.61
C ASP A 55 4.06 -10.85 -4.34
N ILE A 56 2.80 -10.40 -4.49
CA ILE A 56 1.87 -10.22 -3.38
C ILE A 56 0.55 -10.94 -3.65
N THR A 57 -0.13 -11.32 -2.57
CA THR A 57 -1.45 -11.95 -2.64
C THR A 57 -2.55 -10.94 -2.98
N GLU A 58 -3.69 -11.43 -3.49
CA GLU A 58 -4.90 -10.61 -3.66
C GLU A 58 -5.34 -9.95 -2.35
N GLU A 59 -5.16 -10.63 -1.22
CA GLU A 59 -5.49 -10.09 0.11
C GLU A 59 -4.61 -8.90 0.48
N GLN A 60 -3.30 -8.97 0.20
CA GLN A 60 -2.38 -7.85 0.40
C GLN A 60 -2.72 -6.69 -0.54
N CYS A 61 -3.00 -6.97 -1.81
CA CYS A 61 -3.39 -5.96 -2.80
C CYS A 61 -4.67 -5.22 -2.36
N ASP A 62 -5.73 -5.95 -2.03
CA ASP A 62 -7.02 -5.39 -1.57
C ASP A 62 -6.86 -4.58 -0.27
N TYR A 63 -6.07 -5.07 0.68
CA TYR A 63 -5.77 -4.36 1.92
C TYR A 63 -5.04 -3.03 1.65
N LEU A 64 -3.98 -3.04 0.83
CA LEU A 64 -3.21 -1.84 0.51
C LEU A 64 -4.07 -0.80 -0.21
N TYR A 65 -4.93 -1.24 -1.14
CA TYR A 65 -5.88 -0.37 -1.82
C TYR A 65 -6.87 0.29 -0.88
N LYS A 66 -7.53 -0.50 -0.02
CA LYS A 66 -8.52 0.04 0.91
C LYS A 66 -7.90 1.02 1.90
N LYS A 67 -6.77 0.65 2.50
CA LYS A 67 -6.17 1.41 3.59
C LYS A 67 -5.42 2.66 3.13
N TYR A 68 -4.66 2.56 2.03
CA TYR A 68 -3.69 3.59 1.66
C TYR A 68 -4.02 4.33 0.37
N ILE A 69 -4.63 3.67 -0.62
CA ILE A 69 -4.86 4.27 -1.95
C ILE A 69 -6.23 4.93 -2.01
N ARG A 70 -7.29 4.18 -1.70
CA ARG A 70 -8.67 4.70 -1.68
C ARG A 70 -9.02 5.38 -0.36
N MET A 71 -8.24 5.12 0.69
CA MET A 71 -8.45 5.62 2.04
C MET A 71 -9.89 5.40 2.54
N GLU A 72 -10.44 4.22 2.26
CA GLU A 72 -11.79 3.84 2.66
C GLU A 72 -11.88 3.76 4.19
N LYS A 73 -12.91 4.38 4.78
CA LYS A 73 -13.15 4.42 6.23
C LYS A 73 -13.96 3.23 6.75
#